data_AF-A0A1F6D751-F1
#
_entry.id   AF-A0A1F6D751-F1
#
_cell.length_a   1.000
_cell.length_b   1.000
_cell.length_c   1.000
_cell.angle_alpha   90.00
_cell.angle_beta   90.00
_cell.angle_gamma   90.00
#
_symmetry.space_group_name_H-M   'P 1'
#
loop_
_entity.id
_entity.type
_entity.pdbx_description
1 polymer ?
#
loop_
_entity_poly.entity_id
_entity_poly.type
_entity_poly.pdbx_seq_one_letter_code
_entity_poly.pdbx_strand_id
1 'polypeptide(L)'
;MKVLLFLLLIIGMTLSFAAIGLVMLFATGTVKNLNEAKNLFIHGEVASDSSLVAPDAVESMQDALAQLQLQRQELATVLEEMKADTSKLIQQKAQIEQEVQGLLPQQAQAQQRKAQIQADRLVLLVKLYDTMKPADAAAIMDQMDIDLVLQILPKLKLRQQAKILSTMTDEARKVQITEMLAGKTPSAETAPAPGASAAAPTPQTGL
;
A
#
# COMPACT_ATOMS: atom_id res chain seq x y z
N MET A 1 30.87 55.40 -48.45
CA MET A 1 31.45 54.97 -47.16
C MET A 1 30.66 53.87 -46.45
N LYS A 2 29.34 53.98 -46.26
CA LYS A 2 28.55 52.96 -45.51
C LYS A 2 28.63 51.53 -46.11
N VAL A 3 28.54 51.38 -47.43
CA VAL A 3 28.61 50.06 -48.11
C VAL A 3 29.99 49.38 -47.97
N LEU A 4 31.08 50.15 -47.95
CA LEU A 4 32.43 49.61 -47.76
C LEU A 4 32.62 49.08 -46.33
N LEU A 5 31.99 49.72 -45.35
CA LEU A 5 32.03 49.29 -43.95
C LEU A 5 31.22 47.99 -43.74
N PHE A 6 30.07 47.86 -44.41
CA PHE A 6 29.31 46.59 -44.40
C PHE A 6 30.05 45.44 -45.08
N LEU A 7 30.76 45.68 -46.18
CA LEU A 7 31.55 44.64 -46.86
C LEU A 7 32.74 44.18 -46.01
N LEU A 8 33.42 45.10 -45.31
CA LEU A 8 34.48 44.78 -44.36
C LEU A 8 33.95 43.99 -43.14
N LEU A 9 32.73 44.31 -42.68
CA LEU A 9 32.07 43.60 -41.58
C LEU A 9 31.70 42.16 -41.97
N ILE A 10 31.22 41.94 -43.20
CA ILE A 10 30.89 40.61 -43.72
C ILE A 10 32.15 39.75 -43.87
N ILE A 11 33.24 40.32 -44.40
CA ILE A 11 34.53 39.61 -44.52
C ILE A 11 35.11 39.29 -43.13
N GLY A 12 34.97 40.19 -42.16
CA GLY A 12 35.39 39.93 -40.78
C GLY A 12 34.61 38.77 -40.15
N MET A 13 33.30 38.69 -40.39
CA MET A 13 32.46 37.60 -39.87
C MET A 13 32.78 36.25 -40.52
N THR A 14 33.00 36.19 -41.84
CA THR A 14 33.37 34.94 -42.51
C THR A 14 34.75 34.46 -42.09
N LEU A 15 35.69 35.39 -41.87
CA LEU A 15 37.04 35.05 -41.39
C LEU A 15 37.01 34.54 -39.94
N SER A 16 36.16 35.12 -39.09
CA SER A 16 35.99 34.66 -37.71
C SER A 16 35.32 33.28 -37.66
N PHE A 17 34.34 33.01 -38.53
CA PHE A 17 33.70 31.70 -38.65
C PHE A 17 34.69 30.62 -39.12
N ALA A 18 35.54 30.95 -40.10
CA ALA A 18 36.60 30.06 -40.56
C ALA A 18 37.66 29.78 -39.48
N ALA A 19 38.04 30.79 -38.69
CA ALA A 19 38.98 30.63 -37.58
C ALA A 19 38.44 29.72 -36.47
N ILE A 20 37.15 29.85 -36.13
CA ILE A 20 36.48 28.99 -35.14
C ILE A 20 36.41 27.54 -35.64
N GLY A 21 36.07 27.33 -36.91
CA GLY A 21 36.08 25.99 -37.52
C GLY A 21 37.46 25.34 -37.49
N LEU A 22 38.52 26.11 -37.74
CA LEU A 22 39.90 25.62 -37.71
C LEU A 22 40.37 25.27 -36.29
N VAL A 23 39.98 26.04 -35.28
CA VAL A 23 40.24 25.73 -33.86
C VAL A 23 39.49 24.49 -33.42
N MET A 24 38.22 24.34 -33.84
CA MET A 24 37.43 23.15 -33.53
C MET A 24 38.03 21.88 -34.14
N LEU A 25 38.57 21.97 -35.36
CA LEU A 25 39.22 20.86 -36.06
C LEU A 25 40.57 20.45 -35.44
N PHE A 26 41.27 21.39 -34.80
CA PHE A 26 42.45 21.09 -33.97
C PHE A 26 42.06 20.45 -32.63
N ALA A 27 40.94 20.85 -32.03
CA ALA A 27 40.46 20.33 -30.75
C ALA A 27 39.95 18.87 -30.83
N THR A 28 39.37 18.46 -31.95
CA THR A 28 38.98 17.06 -32.22
C THR A 28 40.12 16.17 -32.73
N GLY A 29 41.33 16.73 -32.88
CA GLY A 29 42.55 15.96 -33.16
C GLY A 29 42.69 15.44 -34.59
N THR A 30 41.86 15.92 -35.52
CA THR A 30 41.78 15.42 -36.91
C THR A 30 42.89 15.95 -37.82
N VAL A 31 43.62 17.00 -37.42
CA VAL A 31 44.67 17.61 -38.25
C VAL A 31 45.82 18.08 -37.35
N LYS A 32 46.98 17.46 -37.49
CA LYS A 32 48.19 17.86 -36.74
C LYS A 32 49.11 18.78 -37.52
N ASN A 33 48.90 18.94 -38.84
CA ASN A 33 49.81 19.69 -39.72
C ASN A 33 49.05 20.60 -40.70
N LEU A 34 49.58 21.80 -40.93
CA LEU A 34 49.01 22.82 -41.84
C LEU A 34 48.88 22.35 -43.31
N ASN A 35 49.63 21.33 -43.71
CA ASN A 35 49.60 20.76 -45.06
C ASN A 35 48.34 19.90 -45.32
N GLU A 36 47.76 19.31 -44.28
CA GLU A 36 46.60 18.41 -44.37
C GLU A 36 45.29 19.21 -44.41
N ALA A 37 45.25 20.36 -43.73
CA ALA A 37 44.17 21.35 -43.85
C ALA A 37 44.06 21.93 -45.28
N LYS A 38 45.19 22.06 -46.00
CA LYS A 38 45.21 22.55 -47.38
C LYS A 38 44.61 21.54 -48.38
N ASN A 39 44.76 20.24 -48.13
CA ASN A 39 44.13 19.20 -48.95
C ASN A 39 42.61 19.10 -48.71
N LEU A 40 42.16 19.40 -47.50
CA LEU A 40 40.74 19.36 -47.11
C LEU A 40 39.94 20.53 -47.70
N PHE A 41 40.58 21.67 -47.95
CA PHE A 41 39.95 22.83 -48.59
C PHE A 41 39.93 22.73 -50.13
N ILE A 42 40.77 21.88 -50.73
CA ILE A 42 40.91 21.77 -52.19
C ILE A 42 40.07 20.64 -52.80
N HIS A 43 39.61 19.65 -52.02
CA HIS A 43 38.77 18.56 -52.52
C HIS A 43 37.31 18.68 -52.04
N GLY A 44 36.69 19.79 -52.40
CA GLY A 44 35.23 19.86 -52.56
C GLY A 44 34.79 19.15 -53.84
N GLU A 45 35.19 17.88 -54.01
CA GLU A 45 34.69 17.03 -55.08
C GLU A 45 34.10 15.78 -54.43
N VAL A 46 32.76 15.74 -54.46
CA VAL A 46 31.99 14.52 -54.29
C VAL A 46 32.37 13.62 -55.45
N ALA A 47 33.48 12.90 -55.29
CA ALA A 47 33.80 11.75 -56.11
C ALA A 47 32.65 10.78 -55.93
N SER A 48 31.77 10.80 -56.93
CA SER A 48 30.66 9.90 -57.08
C SER A 48 31.26 8.57 -57.51
N ASP A 49 31.88 7.86 -56.57
CA ASP A 49 32.42 6.54 -56.79
C ASP A 49 31.24 5.54 -56.72
N SER A 50 30.39 5.58 -57.74
CA SER A 50 29.37 4.55 -58.02
C SER A 50 29.96 3.29 -58.63
N SER A 51 31.22 2.98 -58.33
CA SER A 51 31.93 1.83 -58.84
C SER A 51 32.55 1.10 -57.67
N LEU A 52 32.19 -0.19 -57.56
CA LEU A 52 32.71 -1.17 -56.59
C LEU A 52 31.99 -1.19 -55.24
N VAL A 53 30.69 -1.49 -55.27
CA VAL A 53 30.18 -2.36 -54.19
C VAL A 53 30.92 -3.68 -54.35
N ALA A 54 31.91 -3.93 -53.49
CA ALA A 54 32.60 -5.21 -53.45
C ALA A 54 31.56 -6.33 -53.27
N PRO A 55 31.69 -7.49 -53.93
CA PRO A 55 30.75 -8.60 -53.77
C PRO A 55 30.55 -8.97 -52.29
N ASP A 56 31.61 -8.90 -51.47
CA ASP A 56 31.58 -9.10 -50.01
C ASP A 56 30.68 -8.08 -49.27
N ALA A 57 30.61 -6.84 -49.75
CA ALA A 57 29.74 -5.81 -49.17
C ALA A 57 28.26 -6.07 -49.50
N VAL A 58 27.96 -6.67 -50.65
CA VAL A 58 26.60 -7.08 -51.03
C VAL A 58 26.14 -8.28 -50.18
N GLU A 59 27.01 -9.27 -49.97
CA GLU A 59 26.70 -10.44 -49.13
C GLU A 59 26.47 -10.05 -47.67
N SER A 60 27.36 -9.23 -47.07
CA SER A 60 27.17 -8.74 -45.70
C SER A 60 25.89 -7.92 -45.49
N MET A 61 25.46 -7.18 -46.53
CA MET A 61 24.21 -6.42 -46.49
C MET A 61 22.99 -7.34 -46.59
N GLN A 62 23.06 -8.42 -47.38
CA GLN A 62 22.01 -9.43 -47.46
C GLN A 62 21.87 -10.18 -46.12
N ASP A 63 22.98 -10.54 -45.48
CA ASP A 63 22.99 -11.17 -44.16
C ASP A 63 22.41 -10.25 -43.08
N ALA A 64 22.78 -8.97 -43.09
CA ALA A 64 22.22 -7.98 -42.18
C ALA A 64 20.70 -7.79 -42.38
N LEU A 65 20.22 -7.81 -43.62
CA LEU A 65 18.79 -7.76 -43.93
C LEU A 65 18.06 -9.02 -43.45
N ALA A 66 18.64 -10.19 -43.62
CA ALA A 66 18.08 -11.45 -43.13
C ALA A 66 17.98 -11.46 -41.59
N GLN A 67 19.02 -10.99 -40.89
CA GLN A 67 19.00 -10.83 -39.43
C GLN A 67 17.92 -9.85 -38.96
N LEU A 68 17.78 -8.71 -39.65
CA LEU A 68 16.72 -7.74 -39.34
C LEU A 68 15.32 -8.32 -39.57
N GLN A 69 15.13 -9.13 -40.62
CA GLN A 69 13.86 -9.80 -40.87
C GLN A 69 13.53 -10.81 -39.76
N LEU A 70 14.50 -11.60 -39.31
CA LEU A 70 14.35 -12.53 -38.18
C LEU A 70 14.00 -11.78 -36.90
N GLN A 71 14.73 -10.72 -36.54
CA GLN A 71 14.43 -9.90 -35.38
C GLN A 71 13.03 -9.26 -35.44
N ARG A 72 12.59 -8.81 -36.62
CA ARG A 72 11.24 -8.28 -36.81
C ARG A 72 10.17 -9.34 -36.56
N GLN A 73 10.43 -10.57 -36.98
CA GLN A 73 9.52 -11.69 -36.76
C GLN A 73 9.44 -12.06 -35.27
N GLU A 74 10.58 -12.16 -34.60
CA GLU A 74 10.65 -12.41 -33.14
C GLU A 74 9.95 -11.31 -32.33
N LEU A 75 10.17 -10.04 -32.68
CA LEU A 75 9.48 -8.93 -32.03
C LEU A 75 7.98 -8.97 -32.28
N ALA A 76 7.54 -9.38 -33.47
CA ALA A 76 6.11 -9.53 -33.78
C ALA A 76 5.47 -10.64 -32.94
N THR A 77 6.14 -11.78 -32.77
CA THR A 77 5.63 -12.87 -31.93
C THR A 77 5.56 -12.46 -30.46
N VAL A 78 6.62 -11.83 -29.94
CA VAL A 78 6.64 -11.33 -28.54
C VAL A 78 5.54 -10.30 -28.30
N LEU A 79 5.29 -9.41 -29.27
CA LEU A 79 4.26 -8.39 -29.16
C LEU A 79 2.85 -9.02 -29.10
N GLU A 80 2.58 -10.03 -29.93
CA GLU A 80 1.31 -10.75 -29.90
C GLU A 80 1.13 -11.56 -28.60
N GLU A 81 2.19 -12.21 -28.10
CA GLU A 81 2.17 -12.87 -26.79
C GLU A 81 1.88 -11.88 -25.66
N MET A 82 2.60 -10.75 -25.62
CA MET A 82 2.37 -9.71 -24.61
C MET A 82 0.96 -9.11 -24.68
N LYS A 83 0.40 -8.94 -25.88
CA LYS A 83 -1.01 -8.51 -26.04
C LYS A 83 -1.97 -9.55 -25.49
N ALA A 84 -1.76 -10.83 -25.81
CA ALA A 84 -2.59 -11.92 -25.32
C ALA A 84 -2.55 -11.99 -23.79
N ASP A 85 -1.37 -11.93 -23.19
CA ASP A 85 -1.19 -11.90 -21.74
C ASP A 85 -1.81 -10.67 -21.10
N THR A 86 -1.61 -9.48 -21.68
CA THR A 86 -2.23 -8.25 -21.20
C THR A 86 -3.76 -8.35 -21.23
N SER A 87 -4.32 -8.88 -22.32
CA SER A 87 -5.77 -9.06 -22.45
C SER A 87 -6.32 -10.03 -21.40
N LYS A 88 -5.60 -11.13 -21.14
CA LYS A 88 -5.96 -12.12 -20.12
C LYS A 88 -5.88 -11.52 -18.72
N LEU A 89 -4.85 -10.75 -18.42
CA LEU A 89 -4.72 -10.05 -17.13
C LEU A 89 -5.81 -9.02 -16.93
N ILE A 90 -6.19 -8.27 -17.97
CA ILE A 90 -7.32 -7.32 -17.91
C ILE A 90 -8.63 -8.06 -17.62
N GLN A 91 -8.87 -9.19 -18.30
CA GLN A 91 -10.06 -10.02 -18.06
C GLN A 91 -10.09 -10.59 -16.64
N GLN A 92 -8.98 -11.14 -16.16
CA GLN A 92 -8.86 -11.65 -14.79
C GLN A 92 -9.08 -10.55 -13.75
N LYS A 93 -8.48 -9.38 -13.96
CA LYS A 93 -8.70 -8.21 -13.09
C LYS A 93 -10.17 -7.83 -13.06
N ALA A 94 -10.84 -7.75 -14.20
CA ALA A 94 -12.26 -7.41 -14.27
C ALA A 94 -13.15 -8.46 -13.56
N GLN A 95 -12.83 -9.75 -13.71
CA GLN A 95 -13.53 -10.83 -12.99
C GLN A 95 -13.36 -10.71 -11.48
N ILE A 96 -12.12 -10.51 -11.01
CA ILE A 96 -11.83 -10.31 -9.58
C ILE A 96 -12.55 -9.08 -9.04
N GLU A 97 -12.53 -7.96 -9.76
CA GLU A 97 -13.25 -6.74 -9.36
C GLU A 97 -14.76 -6.99 -9.26
N GLN A 98 -15.34 -7.76 -10.19
CA GLN A 98 -16.75 -8.13 -10.15
C GLN A 98 -17.07 -9.07 -8.98
N GLU A 99 -16.22 -10.07 -8.71
CA GLU A 99 -16.37 -10.96 -7.56
C GLU A 99 -16.29 -10.20 -6.24
N VAL A 100 -15.28 -9.33 -6.10
CA VAL A 100 -15.13 -8.48 -4.90
C VAL A 100 -16.34 -7.57 -4.72
N GLN A 101 -16.82 -6.91 -5.78
CA GLN A 101 -18.04 -6.10 -5.74
C GLN A 101 -19.28 -6.92 -5.38
N GLY A 102 -19.36 -8.19 -5.78
CA GLY A 102 -20.46 -9.09 -5.42
C GLY A 102 -20.39 -9.61 -3.98
N LEU A 103 -19.18 -9.75 -3.42
CA LEU A 103 -18.95 -10.26 -2.06
C LEU A 103 -19.14 -9.19 -0.97
N LEU A 104 -18.76 -7.94 -1.24
CA LEU A 104 -18.96 -6.80 -0.34
C LEU A 104 -20.40 -6.68 0.21
N PRO A 105 -21.46 -6.64 -0.63
CA PRO A 105 -22.83 -6.53 -0.16
C PRO A 105 -23.29 -7.80 0.58
N GLN A 106 -22.83 -8.98 0.16
CA GLN A 106 -23.16 -10.23 0.84
C GLN A 106 -22.57 -10.27 2.25
N GLN A 107 -21.33 -9.84 2.42
CA GLN A 107 -20.68 -9.74 3.72
C GLN A 107 -21.41 -8.73 4.62
N ALA A 108 -21.73 -7.54 4.09
CA ALA A 108 -22.48 -6.53 4.81
C ALA A 108 -23.86 -7.04 5.25
N GLN A 109 -24.58 -7.71 4.35
CA GLN A 109 -25.89 -8.29 4.65
C GLN A 109 -25.80 -9.41 5.68
N ALA A 110 -24.78 -10.27 5.60
CA ALA A 110 -24.56 -11.34 6.57
C ALA A 110 -24.23 -10.78 7.96
N GLN A 111 -23.40 -9.73 8.05
CA GLN A 111 -23.10 -9.04 9.30
C GLN A 111 -24.35 -8.37 9.88
N GLN A 112 -25.14 -7.70 9.06
CA GLN A 112 -26.39 -7.07 9.48
C GLN A 112 -27.40 -8.10 10.00
N ARG A 113 -27.57 -9.23 9.33
CA ARG A 113 -28.44 -10.33 9.81
C ARG A 113 -27.94 -10.88 11.15
N LYS A 114 -26.63 -11.11 11.28
CA LYS A 114 -26.04 -11.57 12.55
C LYS A 114 -26.30 -10.57 13.68
N ALA A 115 -26.12 -9.28 13.41
CA ALA A 115 -26.39 -8.22 14.38
C ALA A 115 -27.87 -8.16 14.78
N GLN A 116 -28.79 -8.29 13.82
CA GLN A 116 -30.24 -8.35 14.10
C GLN A 116 -30.60 -9.56 14.95
N ILE A 117 -30.13 -10.76 14.61
CA ILE A 117 -30.39 -11.97 15.39
C ILE A 117 -29.86 -11.83 16.82
N GLN A 118 -28.68 -11.24 17.00
CA GLN A 118 -28.13 -10.99 18.34
C GLN A 118 -28.98 -9.97 19.11
N ALA A 119 -29.40 -8.88 18.46
CA ALA A 119 -30.28 -7.89 19.08
C ALA A 119 -31.62 -8.50 19.50
N ASP A 120 -32.25 -9.31 18.64
CA ASP A 120 -33.52 -9.97 18.94
C ASP A 120 -33.40 -10.96 20.11
N ARG A 121 -32.32 -11.75 20.13
CA ARG A 121 -32.00 -12.65 21.26
C ARG A 121 -31.81 -11.86 22.55
N LEU A 122 -31.10 -10.74 22.48
CA LEU A 122 -30.88 -9.88 23.63
C LEU A 122 -32.21 -9.30 24.15
N VAL A 123 -33.11 -8.86 23.26
CA VAL A 123 -34.45 -8.39 23.64
C VAL A 123 -35.25 -9.49 24.35
N LEU A 124 -35.18 -10.73 23.88
CA LEU A 124 -35.84 -11.87 24.53
C LEU A 124 -35.24 -12.14 25.93
N LEU A 125 -33.92 -12.10 26.06
CA LEU A 125 -33.24 -12.25 27.35
C LEU A 125 -33.67 -11.15 28.33
N VAL A 126 -33.67 -9.89 27.89
CA VAL A 126 -34.13 -8.76 28.72
C VAL A 126 -35.56 -8.97 29.19
N LYS A 127 -36.48 -9.39 28.31
CA LYS A 127 -37.87 -9.69 28.69
C LYS A 127 -37.97 -10.83 29.70
N LEU A 128 -37.18 -11.89 29.54
CA LEU A 128 -37.16 -13.03 30.46
C LEU A 128 -36.70 -12.61 31.86
N TYR A 129 -35.60 -11.85 31.95
CA TYR A 129 -35.06 -11.39 33.23
C TYR A 129 -35.89 -10.26 33.88
N ASP A 130 -36.66 -9.51 33.09
CA ASP A 130 -37.61 -8.51 33.63
C ASP A 130 -38.84 -9.15 34.30
N THR A 131 -39.25 -10.34 33.85
CA THR A 131 -40.38 -11.09 34.44
C THR A 131 -39.95 -12.11 35.50
N MET A 132 -38.65 -12.44 35.57
CA MET A 132 -38.07 -13.34 36.57
C MET A 132 -38.04 -12.71 37.97
N LYS A 133 -38.07 -13.55 39.01
CA LYS A 133 -37.88 -13.09 40.39
C LYS A 133 -36.47 -12.50 40.55
N PRO A 134 -36.31 -11.36 41.25
CA PRO A 134 -35.00 -10.70 41.39
C PRO A 134 -33.93 -11.59 42.03
N ALA A 135 -34.29 -12.39 43.04
CA ALA A 135 -33.36 -13.29 43.72
C ALA A 135 -32.83 -14.40 42.79
N ASP A 136 -33.72 -14.98 41.97
CA ASP A 136 -33.34 -16.02 41.01
C ASP A 136 -32.44 -15.43 39.91
N ALA A 137 -32.79 -14.24 39.40
CA ALA A 137 -31.99 -13.53 38.42
C ALA A 137 -30.59 -13.17 38.96
N ALA A 138 -30.51 -12.73 40.22
CA ALA A 138 -29.25 -12.41 40.88
C ALA A 138 -28.34 -13.64 41.02
N ALA A 139 -28.88 -14.78 41.45
CA ALA A 139 -28.12 -16.02 41.56
C ALA A 139 -27.56 -16.49 40.22
N ILE A 140 -28.30 -16.29 39.12
CA ILE A 140 -27.83 -16.61 37.77
C ILE A 140 -26.77 -15.58 37.31
N MET A 141 -26.98 -14.29 37.55
CA MET A 141 -26.02 -13.24 37.17
C MET A 141 -24.69 -13.33 37.92
N ASP A 142 -24.71 -13.81 39.18
CA ASP A 142 -23.50 -14.12 39.96
C ASP A 142 -22.64 -15.22 39.30
N GLN A 143 -23.20 -16.06 38.43
CA GLN A 143 -22.48 -17.12 37.72
C GLN A 143 -22.28 -16.82 36.23
N MET A 144 -22.90 -15.75 35.73
CA MET A 144 -22.87 -15.37 34.33
C MET A 144 -21.58 -14.61 33.99
N ASP A 145 -21.19 -14.69 32.71
CA ASP A 145 -20.17 -13.82 32.14
C ASP A 145 -20.54 -12.35 32.36
N ILE A 146 -19.58 -11.57 32.85
CA ILE A 146 -19.82 -10.19 33.23
C ILE A 146 -20.17 -9.30 32.03
N ASP A 147 -19.64 -9.59 30.83
CA ASP A 147 -19.95 -8.84 29.62
C ASP A 147 -21.41 -9.02 29.20
N LEU A 148 -21.97 -10.21 29.43
CA LEU A 148 -23.38 -10.48 29.17
C LEU A 148 -24.28 -9.80 30.21
N VAL A 149 -23.86 -9.77 31.47
CA VAL A 149 -24.57 -9.01 32.52
C VAL A 149 -24.59 -7.53 32.19
N LEU A 150 -23.47 -6.95 31.75
CA LEU A 150 -23.37 -5.55 31.33
C LEU A 150 -24.24 -5.24 30.10
N GLN A 151 -24.52 -6.21 29.24
CA GLN A 151 -25.41 -6.05 28.09
C GLN A 151 -26.90 -6.08 28.49
N ILE A 152 -27.26 -6.92 29.46
CA ILE A 152 -28.66 -7.17 29.85
C ILE A 152 -29.12 -6.21 30.94
N LEU A 153 -28.35 -6.08 32.03
CA LEU A 153 -28.74 -5.36 33.24
C LEU A 153 -29.20 -3.92 32.97
N PRO A 154 -28.50 -3.09 32.16
CA PRO A 154 -28.90 -1.71 31.90
C PRO A 154 -30.22 -1.58 31.12
N LYS A 155 -30.62 -2.63 30.39
CA LYS A 155 -31.84 -2.65 29.58
C LYS A 155 -33.07 -3.10 30.36
N LEU A 156 -32.89 -3.62 31.58
CA LEU A 156 -34.00 -3.93 32.48
C LEU A 156 -34.63 -2.66 33.04
N LYS A 157 -35.80 -2.75 33.69
CA LYS A 157 -36.39 -1.61 34.41
C LYS A 157 -35.54 -1.25 35.63
N LEU A 158 -35.38 0.03 35.93
CA LEU A 158 -34.56 0.52 37.05
C LEU A 158 -34.89 -0.15 38.40
N ARG A 159 -36.17 -0.39 38.67
CA ARG A 159 -36.62 -1.08 39.89
C ARG A 159 -36.13 -2.54 39.96
N GLN A 160 -36.13 -3.23 38.83
CA GLN A 160 -35.67 -4.61 38.73
C GLN A 160 -34.15 -4.67 38.88
N GLN A 161 -33.42 -3.76 38.22
CA GLN A 161 -31.97 -3.63 38.35
C GLN A 161 -31.54 -3.45 39.81
N ALA A 162 -32.15 -2.49 40.52
CA ALA A 162 -31.83 -2.22 41.92
C ALA A 162 -32.09 -3.43 42.83
N LYS A 163 -33.20 -4.14 42.61
CA LYS A 163 -33.51 -5.36 43.37
C LYS A 163 -32.50 -6.46 43.09
N ILE A 164 -32.19 -6.74 41.82
CA ILE A 164 -31.21 -7.76 41.42
C ILE A 164 -29.85 -7.45 42.07
N LEU A 165 -29.34 -6.24 41.92
CA LEU A 165 -28.07 -5.81 42.53
C LEU A 165 -28.10 -5.95 44.06
N SER A 166 -29.21 -5.63 44.73
CA SER A 166 -29.32 -5.80 46.19
C SER A 166 -29.34 -7.27 46.64
N THR A 167 -29.80 -8.17 45.78
CA THR A 167 -29.93 -9.61 46.07
C THR A 167 -28.73 -10.45 45.61
N MET A 168 -27.79 -9.87 44.86
CA MET A 168 -26.57 -10.55 44.44
C MET A 168 -25.66 -10.81 45.65
N THR A 169 -25.10 -12.01 45.68
CA THR A 169 -24.32 -12.54 46.80
C THR A 169 -22.85 -12.15 46.75
N ASP A 170 -22.30 -11.97 45.55
CA ASP A 170 -20.91 -11.62 45.33
C ASP A 170 -20.71 -10.09 45.38
N GLU A 171 -20.25 -9.57 46.52
CA GLU A 171 -19.94 -8.14 46.71
C GLU A 171 -18.91 -7.60 45.72
N ALA A 172 -17.85 -8.37 45.43
CA ALA A 172 -16.80 -7.93 44.53
C ALA A 172 -17.36 -7.76 43.10
N ARG A 173 -18.17 -8.71 42.66
CA ARG A 173 -18.82 -8.65 41.35
C ARG A 173 -19.83 -7.51 41.25
N LYS A 174 -20.62 -7.23 42.30
CA LYS A 174 -21.54 -6.07 42.33
C LYS A 174 -20.81 -4.75 42.12
N VAL A 175 -19.70 -4.55 42.83
CA VAL A 175 -18.85 -3.37 42.67
C VAL A 175 -18.33 -3.31 41.23
N GLN A 176 -17.78 -4.41 40.73
CA GLN A 176 -17.22 -4.49 39.38
C GLN A 176 -18.25 -4.15 38.29
N ILE A 177 -19.45 -4.71 38.36
CA ILE A 177 -20.55 -4.40 37.42
C ILE A 177 -20.88 -2.91 37.49
N THR A 178 -21.03 -2.37 38.69
CA THR A 178 -21.40 -0.96 38.88
C THR A 178 -20.32 -0.02 38.36
N GLU A 179 -19.04 -0.30 38.61
CA GLU A 179 -17.92 0.47 38.09
C GLU A 179 -17.88 0.44 36.55
N MET A 180 -18.03 -0.74 35.96
CA MET A 180 -18.02 -0.88 34.50
C MET A 180 -19.22 -0.20 33.84
N LEU A 181 -20.40 -0.23 34.47
CA LEU A 181 -21.57 0.54 34.02
C LEU A 181 -21.38 2.04 34.13
N ALA A 182 -20.62 2.50 35.13
CA ALA A 182 -20.21 3.89 35.27
C ALA A 182 -19.08 4.31 34.32
N GLY A 183 -18.58 3.39 33.46
CA GLY A 183 -17.49 3.64 32.53
C GLY A 183 -16.10 3.59 33.17
N LYS A 184 -15.99 3.08 34.40
CA LYS A 184 -14.73 2.92 35.14
C LYS A 184 -14.24 1.49 34.88
N THR A 185 -13.19 1.34 34.08
CA THR A 185 -12.56 0.02 33.89
C THR A 185 -11.89 -0.40 35.20
N PRO A 186 -12.03 -1.67 35.62
CA PRO A 186 -11.41 -2.14 36.85
C PRO A 186 -9.90 -1.97 36.71
N SER A 187 -9.36 -1.00 37.44
CA SER A 187 -7.93 -0.88 37.62
C SER A 187 -7.48 -2.15 38.32
N ALA A 188 -6.53 -2.86 37.72
CA ALA A 188 -6.08 -4.20 38.09
C ALA A 188 -5.39 -4.30 39.48
N GLU A 189 -5.71 -3.42 40.43
CA GLU A 189 -4.96 -3.20 41.67
C GLU A 189 -5.75 -3.54 42.95
N THR A 190 -6.99 -4.03 42.83
CA THR A 190 -7.80 -4.41 44.01
C THR A 190 -8.23 -5.87 44.01
N ALA A 191 -7.35 -6.77 43.55
CA ALA A 191 -7.44 -8.16 43.96
C ALA A 191 -7.12 -8.24 45.47
N PRO A 192 -7.96 -8.86 46.31
CA PRO A 192 -7.62 -9.05 47.70
C PRO A 192 -6.41 -9.98 47.77
N ALA A 193 -5.32 -9.49 48.37
CA ALA A 193 -4.08 -10.24 48.54
C ALA A 193 -4.37 -11.61 49.20
N PRO A 194 -3.94 -12.73 48.60
CA PRO A 194 -3.94 -14.00 49.30
C PRO A 194 -2.75 -14.03 50.25
N GLY A 195 -3.01 -14.16 51.55
CA GLY A 195 -1.97 -14.55 52.50
C GLY A 195 -1.85 -13.66 53.73
N ALA A 196 -2.89 -13.68 54.57
CA ALA A 196 -2.66 -13.65 56.01
C ALA A 196 -1.95 -14.97 56.40
N SER A 197 -0.61 -14.97 56.46
CA SER A 197 0.15 -16.01 57.15
C SER A 197 1.56 -15.53 57.45
N ALA A 198 1.75 -14.95 58.63
CA ALA A 198 2.96 -15.06 59.48
C ALA A 198 2.83 -14.10 60.68
N ALA A 199 1.87 -14.36 61.57
CA ALA A 199 1.90 -13.82 62.93
C ALA A 199 2.45 -14.94 63.84
N ALA A 200 3.77 -14.94 64.07
CA ALA A 200 4.39 -15.74 65.11
C ALA A 200 4.36 -14.94 66.43
N PRO A 201 3.84 -15.50 67.54
CA PRO A 201 3.89 -14.84 68.83
C PRO A 201 5.24 -15.08 69.51
N THR A 202 5.91 -14.01 69.93
CA THR A 202 6.95 -14.04 70.97
C THR A 202 6.33 -14.40 72.32
N PRO A 203 6.88 -15.38 73.07
CA PRO A 203 6.65 -15.47 74.50
C PRO A 203 7.76 -14.73 75.26
N GLN A 204 7.38 -13.67 75.98
CA GLN A 204 8.17 -13.11 77.07
C GLN A 204 7.65 -13.63 78.40
N THR A 205 8.49 -14.37 79.14
CA THR A 205 8.50 -14.54 80.60
C THR A 205 9.89 -15.09 80.93
N GLY A 206 10.78 -14.53 81.75
CA GLY A 206 10.63 -13.69 82.93
C GLY A 206 11.03 -14.53 84.15
N LEU A 207 12.19 -14.19 84.76
CA LEU A 207 12.88 -14.76 85.94
C LEU A 207 14.05 -15.72 85.67
#